data_AF-A0A7K4F6Y2-F1
#
_entry.id   AF-A0A7K4F6Y2-F1
#
_cell.length_a   1.000
_cell.length_b   1.000
_cell.length_c   1.000
_cell.angle_alpha   90.00
_cell.angle_beta   90.00
_cell.angle_gamma   90.00
#
_symmetry.space_group_name_H-M   'P 1'
#
loop_
_entity.id
_entity.type
_entity.pdbx_description
1 polymer ?
#
loop_
_entity_poly.entity_id
_entity_poly.type
_entity_poly.pdbx_seq_one_letter_code
_entity_poly.pdbx_strand_id
1 'polypeptide(L)'
;LIEHYSCGEVYPKEGNYNTCPKCNKQIGSVGTNYREFSEYYVCSSCNDRFPRPLNEFACFGCGNIFIEKLAAWKKSMNYKIQR
;
A
#
# COMPACT_ATOMS: atom_id res chain seq x y z
N LEU A 1 -1.57 12.65 -2.77
CA LEU A 1 -2.59 11.81 -3.46
C LEU A 1 -3.85 11.78 -2.62
N ILE A 2 -5.01 11.52 -3.23
CA ILE A 2 -6.26 11.21 -2.56
C ILE A 2 -6.70 9.79 -2.92
N GLU A 3 -7.13 9.00 -1.94
CA GLU A 3 -7.94 7.80 -2.17
C GLU A 3 -9.41 8.07 -1.87
N HIS A 4 -10.28 7.91 -2.87
CA HIS A 4 -11.73 8.01 -2.68
C HIS A 4 -12.31 6.67 -2.19
N TYR A 5 -12.77 6.63 -0.94
CA TYR A 5 -13.22 5.39 -0.29
C TYR A 5 -14.36 4.68 -1.02
N SER A 6 -15.26 5.42 -1.67
CA SER A 6 -16.40 4.80 -2.37
C SER A 6 -15.98 3.94 -3.58
N CYS A 7 -14.81 4.18 -4.18
CA CYS A 7 -14.40 3.48 -5.41
C CYS A 7 -12.93 3.02 -5.43
N GLY A 8 -12.20 3.30 -4.35
CA GLY A 8 -10.79 2.94 -4.17
C GLY A 8 -9.83 3.66 -5.11
N GLU A 9 -10.28 4.67 -5.88
CA GLU A 9 -9.40 5.36 -6.82
C GLU A 9 -8.38 6.22 -6.09
N VAL A 10 -7.11 6.09 -6.47
CA VAL A 10 -6.01 6.90 -5.98
C VAL A 10 -5.57 7.87 -7.07
N TYR A 11 -5.64 9.17 -6.82
CA TYR A 11 -5.30 10.19 -7.83
C TYR A 11 -4.73 11.47 -7.20
N PRO A 12 -4.01 12.31 -7.96
CA PRO A 12 -3.44 13.53 -7.41
C PRO A 12 -4.54 14.53 -7.02
N LYS A 13 -4.33 15.21 -5.90
CA LYS A 13 -5.17 16.33 -5.46
C LYS A 13 -4.74 17.57 -6.24
N GLU A 14 -5.21 17.72 -7.48
CA GLU A 14 -4.92 18.91 -8.29
C GLU A 14 -6.09 19.89 -8.21
N GLY A 15 -5.81 21.16 -7.90
CA GLY A 15 -6.78 22.25 -8.01
C GLY A 15 -8.13 22.00 -7.32
N ASN A 16 -9.24 22.32 -7.99
CA ASN A 16 -10.60 22.23 -7.47
C ASN A 16 -11.17 20.80 -7.66
N TYR A 17 -10.83 19.86 -6.77
CA TYR A 17 -11.09 18.41 -6.91
C TYR A 17 -12.45 17.94 -6.33
N ASN A 18 -13.53 18.68 -6.55
CA ASN A 18 -14.84 18.35 -5.95
C ASN A 18 -15.42 16.99 -6.38
N THR A 19 -14.89 16.39 -7.45
CA THR A 19 -15.45 15.19 -8.08
C THR A 19 -14.37 14.15 -8.36
N CYS A 20 -14.67 12.88 -8.08
CA CYS A 20 -13.73 11.79 -8.35
C CYS A 20 -13.66 11.47 -9.86
N PRO A 21 -12.45 11.38 -10.45
CA PRO A 21 -12.29 11.17 -11.89
C PRO A 21 -12.73 9.78 -12.38
N LYS A 22 -12.76 8.77 -11.49
CA LYS A 22 -13.20 7.41 -11.86
C LYS A 22 -14.70 7.24 -11.82
N CYS A 23 -15.35 7.70 -10.75
CA CYS A 23 -16.77 7.41 -10.51
C CYS A 23 -17.69 8.62 -10.67
N ASN A 24 -17.14 9.80 -10.95
CA ASN A 24 -17.86 11.07 -11.13
C ASN A 24 -18.78 11.47 -9.95
N LYS A 25 -18.56 10.89 -8.76
CA LYS A 25 -19.25 11.29 -7.52
C LYS A 25 -18.50 12.43 -6.84
N GLN A 26 -19.24 13.25 -6.09
CA GLN A 26 -18.61 14.23 -5.21
C GLN A 26 -17.71 13.56 -4.19
N ILE A 27 -16.52 14.12 -3.99
CA ILE A 27 -15.53 13.56 -3.07
C ILE A 27 -15.94 13.78 -1.60
N GLY A 28 -16.67 14.87 -1.31
CA GLY A 28 -17.09 15.28 0.03
C GLY A 28 -15.92 15.60 0.98
N SER A 29 -15.95 15.07 2.21
CA SER A 29 -15.05 15.50 3.30
C SER A 29 -13.88 14.54 3.53
N VAL A 30 -12.71 15.11 3.84
CA VAL A 30 -11.50 14.35 4.22
C VAL A 30 -11.77 13.52 5.49
N GLY A 31 -11.19 12.33 5.55
CA GLY A 31 -11.36 11.38 6.66
C GLY A 31 -12.67 10.58 6.63
N THR A 32 -13.74 11.12 6.04
CA THR A 32 -15.04 10.42 5.90
C THR A 32 -15.19 9.74 4.55
N ASN A 33 -14.88 10.47 3.47
CA ASN A 33 -15.14 10.00 2.12
C ASN A 33 -13.85 9.70 1.36
N TYR A 34 -12.75 10.31 1.78
CA TYR A 34 -11.45 10.11 1.19
C TYR A 34 -10.34 10.31 2.21
N ARG A 35 -9.15 9.79 1.94
CA ARG A 35 -7.93 10.14 2.68
C ARG A 35 -6.90 10.78 1.78
N GLU A 36 -6.07 11.62 2.39
CA GLU A 36 -4.90 12.22 1.74
C GLU A 36 -3.65 11.44 2.11
N PHE A 37 -2.77 11.26 1.14
CA PHE A 37 -1.43 10.73 1.34
C PHE A 37 -0.41 11.83 1.09
N SER A 38 0.38 12.12 2.12
CA SER A 38 1.56 12.98 2.06
C SER A 38 2.72 12.29 1.35
N GLU A 39 2.81 10.97 1.48
CA GLU A 39 3.88 10.15 0.92
C GLU A 39 3.29 9.14 -0.06
N TYR A 40 4.00 8.94 -1.17
CA TYR A 40 3.60 7.99 -2.19
C TYR A 40 4.83 7.48 -2.94
N TYR A 41 4.66 6.32 -3.54
CA TYR A 41 5.63 5.68 -4.40
C TYR A 41 5.24 5.93 -5.86
N VAL A 42 6.24 5.94 -6.74
CA VAL A 42 6.06 6.09 -8.19
C VAL A 42 6.61 4.84 -8.86
N CYS A 43 5.80 4.18 -9.69
CA CYS A 43 6.25 3.03 -10.48
C CYS A 43 7.26 3.52 -11.52
N SER A 44 8.48 2.99 -11.51
CA SER A 44 9.52 3.37 -12.48
C SER A 44 9.16 2.98 -13.92
N SER A 45 8.28 2.00 -14.12
CA SER A 45 7.90 1.50 -15.45
C SER A 45 6.72 2.25 -16.07
N CYS A 46 5.73 2.68 -15.28
CA CYS A 46 4.51 3.33 -15.80
C CYS A 46 4.24 4.73 -15.22
N ASN A 47 5.08 5.22 -14.31
CA ASN A 47 4.93 6.48 -13.56
C ASN A 47 3.63 6.58 -12.74
N ASP A 48 2.92 5.48 -12.54
CA ASP A 48 1.73 5.46 -11.72
C ASP A 48 2.08 5.63 -10.23
N ARG A 49 1.16 6.22 -9.46
CA ARG A 49 1.41 6.64 -8.09
C ARG A 49 0.55 5.84 -7.11
N PHE A 50 1.16 5.32 -6.05
CA PHE A 50 0.45 4.48 -5.09
C PHE A 50 0.95 4.70 -3.66
N PRO A 51 0.08 4.50 -2.66
CA PRO A 51 0.41 4.85 -1.27
C PRO A 51 1.33 3.82 -0.59
N ARG A 52 1.34 2.57 -1.05
CA ARG A 52 2.14 1.50 -0.47
C ARG A 52 2.55 0.47 -1.53
N PRO A 53 3.83 0.06 -1.60
CA PRO A 53 4.27 -1.02 -2.47
C PRO A 53 3.78 -2.38 -1.97
N LEU A 54 3.65 -3.33 -2.89
CA LEU A 54 3.49 -4.74 -2.53
C LEU A 54 4.88 -5.34 -2.26
N ASN A 55 5.08 -5.85 -1.05
CA ASN A 55 6.27 -6.61 -0.69
C ASN A 55 5.95 -8.10 -0.71
N GLU A 56 6.67 -8.84 -1.55
CA GLU A 56 6.55 -10.29 -1.67
C GLU A 56 7.78 -10.97 -1.06
N PHE A 57 7.55 -12.10 -0.40
CA PHE A 57 8.55 -12.94 0.23
C PHE A 57 8.59 -14.28 -0.51
N ALA A 58 9.79 -14.81 -0.72
CA ALA A 58 9.98 -16.12 -1.33
C ALA A 58 10.53 -17.13 -0.31
N CYS A 59 9.91 -18.31 -0.24
CA CYS A 59 10.44 -19.43 0.54
C CYS A 59 11.48 -20.18 -0.29
N PHE A 60 12.75 -20.17 0.12
CA PHE A 60 13.80 -20.93 -0.56
C PHE A 60 13.59 -22.45 -0.56
N GLY A 61 12.88 -23.00 0.44
CA GLY A 61 12.67 -24.44 0.56
C GLY A 61 11.63 -25.01 -0.40
N CYS A 62 10.55 -24.26 -0.67
CA CYS A 62 9.43 -24.72 -1.50
C CYS A 62 9.11 -23.82 -2.70
N GLY A 63 9.83 -22.71 -2.88
CA GLY A 63 9.60 -21.74 -3.95
C GLY A 63 8.33 -20.88 -3.80
N ASN A 64 7.55 -21.07 -2.73
CA ASN A 64 6.30 -20.34 -2.55
C ASN A 64 6.54 -18.84 -2.37
N ILE A 65 5.70 -18.02 -3.01
CA ILE A 65 5.67 -16.56 -2.89
C ILE A 65 4.48 -16.15 -2.03
N PHE A 66 4.70 -15.28 -1.05
CA PHE A 66 3.67 -14.87 -0.09
C PHE A 66 3.92 -13.46 0.45
N ILE A 67 2.89 -12.85 1.05
CA ILE A 67 2.98 -11.53 1.69
C ILE A 67 3.41 -11.64 3.16
N GLU A 68 3.89 -10.53 3.74
CA GLU A 68 4.33 -10.44 5.13
C GLU A 68 3.34 -11.05 6.14
N LYS A 69 2.02 -10.84 5.93
CA LYS A 69 0.96 -11.35 6.82
C LYS A 69 0.92 -12.89 6.91
N LEU A 70 1.44 -13.58 5.90
CA LEU A 70 1.53 -15.05 5.88
C LEU A 70 2.88 -15.55 6.40
N ALA A 71 3.82 -14.65 6.71
CA ALA A 71 5.08 -14.98 7.34
C ALA A 71 4.91 -15.13 8.86
N ALA A 72 5.53 -16.15 9.44
CA ALA A 72 5.62 -16.33 10.88
C ALA A 72 7.04 -16.08 11.36
N TRP A 73 7.27 -14.97 12.06
CA TRP A 73 8.57 -14.73 12.70
C TRP A 73 8.73 -15.62 13.92
N LYS A 74 9.83 -16.38 13.97
CA LYS A 74 10.17 -17.26 15.08
C LYS A 74 11.61 -17.00 15.50
N LYS A 75 11.85 -16.84 16.81
CA LYS A 75 13.20 -16.80 17.37
C LYS A 75 13.74 -18.21 17.54
N SER A 76 15.00 -18.44 17.17
CA SER A 76 15.69 -19.66 17.58
C SER A 76 15.97 -19.63 19.09
N MET A 77 15.99 -20.80 19.72
CA MET A 77 16.59 -20.95 21.04
C MET A 77 18.10 -20.74 20.89
N ASN A 78 18.61 -19.63 21.42
CA ASN A 78 20.05 -19.41 21.53
C ASN A 78 20.63 -20.50 22.45
N TYR A 79 21.39 -21.44 21.89
CA TYR A 79 22.26 -22.27 22.70
C TYR A 79 23.54 -21.45 22.98
N LYS A 80 23.76 -21.11 24.26
CA LYS A 80 25.08 -20.63 24.70
C LYS A 80 26.06 -21.78 24.47
N ILE A 81 26.99 -21.60 23.54
CA ILE A 81 28.17 -22.46 23.44
C ILE A 81 29.00 -22.18 24.71
N GLN A 82 28.90 -23.05 25.71
CA GLN A 82 29.86 -23.05 26.83
C GLN A 82 31.19 -23.57 26.27
N ARG A 83 32.23 -22.73 26.40
CA ARG A 83 33.62 -23.04 26.05
C ARG A 83 34.25 -23.90 27.14
#